data_AF-A0A7S0N0A9-F1
#
_entry.id   AF-A0A7S0N0A9-F1
#
_cell.length_a   1.000
_cell.length_b   1.000
_cell.length_c   1.000
_cell.angle_alpha   90.00
_cell.angle_beta   90.00
_cell.angle_gamma   90.00
#
_symmetry.space_group_name_H-M   'P 1'
#
loop_
_entity.id
_entity.type
_entity.pdbx_description
1 polymer ?
#
loop_
_entity_poly.entity_id
_entity_poly.type
_entity_poly.pdbx_seq_one_letter_code
_entity_poly.pdbx_strand_id
1 'polypeptide(L)'
;MATRPRMLMCYLCGREYGTSSLPIHIPQCQKKWQATENLKPAKERRPMPLPPSDMDVSPGAPRSSKQIDDFNVQMYKTFEEQVLQQCPHCGRTFSDTAFKHHQKSCTADSPAKPAGTGLGRGSLTHKLATLDGKVGGRVG
;
A
#
# COMPACT_ATOMS: atom_id res chain seq x y z
N MET A 1 -8.89 -28.23 -0.30
CA MET A 1 -8.05 -27.07 -0.67
C MET A 1 -7.80 -26.25 0.59
N ALA A 2 -6.55 -26.04 1.00
CA ALA A 2 -6.27 -25.19 2.16
C ALA A 2 -6.56 -23.73 1.79
N THR A 3 -7.53 -23.10 2.45
CA THR A 3 -7.76 -21.66 2.33
C THR A 3 -6.53 -20.93 2.86
N ARG A 4 -5.87 -20.12 2.02
CA ARG A 4 -4.76 -19.26 2.46
C ARG A 4 -5.24 -18.40 3.63
N PRO A 5 -4.50 -18.34 4.75
CA PRO A 5 -4.88 -17.50 5.88
C PRO A 5 -5.07 -16.07 5.41
N ARG A 6 -6.18 -15.46 5.80
CA ARG A 6 -6.45 -14.05 5.51
C ARG A 6 -5.53 -13.19 6.36
N MET A 7 -4.88 -12.21 5.73
CA MET A 7 -3.84 -11.38 6.34
C MET A 7 -4.29 -9.93 6.43
N LEU A 8 -3.83 -9.24 7.47
CA LEU A 8 -4.06 -7.81 7.70
C LEU A 8 -2.80 -7.02 7.32
N MET A 9 -2.97 -5.88 6.67
CA MET A 9 -1.89 -5.00 6.23
C MET A 9 -1.48 -4.01 7.34
N CYS A 10 -0.19 -3.76 7.48
CA CYS A 10 0.33 -2.66 8.29
C CYS A 10 0.38 -1.36 7.47
N TYR A 11 -0.30 -0.31 7.95
CA TYR A 11 -0.32 1.00 7.29
C TYR A 11 1.02 1.74 7.23
N LEU A 12 2.04 1.30 7.99
CA LEU A 12 3.36 1.94 8.04
C LEU A 12 4.38 1.32 7.10
N CYS A 13 4.31 0.01 6.87
CA CYS A 13 5.31 -0.70 6.06
C CYS A 13 4.72 -1.44 4.87
N GLY A 14 3.39 -1.49 4.76
CA GLY A 14 2.67 -2.16 3.68
C GLY A 14 2.80 -3.68 3.65
N ARG A 15 3.32 -4.29 4.71
CA ARG A 15 3.45 -5.76 4.82
C ARG A 15 2.21 -6.38 5.45
N GLU A 16 2.00 -7.64 5.11
CA GLU A 16 0.89 -8.48 5.59
C GLU A 16 1.29 -9.26 6.85
N TYR A 17 0.39 -9.29 7.83
CA TYR A 17 0.54 -10.00 9.11
C TYR A 17 -0.73 -10.80 9.44
N GLY A 18 -0.61 -11.80 10.31
CA GLY A 18 -1.77 -12.49 10.84
C GLY A 18 -2.53 -11.61 11.84
N THR A 19 -3.80 -11.92 12.09
CA THR A 19 -4.65 -11.17 13.04
C THR A 19 -4.06 -11.07 14.44
N SER A 20 -3.33 -12.09 14.91
CA SER A 20 -2.65 -12.07 16.21
C SER A 20 -1.29 -11.36 16.19
N SER A 21 -0.61 -11.27 15.04
CA SER A 21 0.73 -10.70 14.96
C SER A 21 0.73 -9.22 14.58
N LEU A 22 -0.29 -8.73 13.87
CA LEU A 22 -0.40 -7.32 13.53
C LEU A 22 -0.44 -6.37 14.76
N PRO A 23 -1.20 -6.65 15.84
CA PRO A 23 -1.26 -5.78 17.02
C PRO A 23 0.10 -5.63 17.72
N ILE A 24 0.92 -6.68 17.65
CA ILE A 24 2.28 -6.71 18.20
C ILE A 24 3.26 -6.00 17.25
N HIS A 25 3.02 -6.11 15.95
CA HIS A 25 3.87 -5.52 14.92
C HIS A 25 3.76 -3.99 14.85
N ILE A 26 2.54 -3.42 14.86
CA ILE A 26 2.32 -1.97 14.70
C ILE A 26 3.17 -1.11 15.64
N PRO A 27 3.19 -1.33 16.97
CA PRO A 27 4.01 -0.50 17.87
C PRO A 27 5.52 -0.66 17.61
N GLN A 28 5.99 -1.84 17.18
CA GLN A 28 7.39 -2.03 16.79
C GLN A 28 7.70 -1.29 15.48
N CYS A 29 6.76 -1.27 14.54
CA CYS A 29 6.89 -0.55 13.29
C CYS A 29 6.91 0.98 13.51
N GLN A 30 6.08 1.49 14.42
CA GLN A 30 6.10 2.90 14.84
C GLN A 30 7.44 3.30 15.44
N LYS A 31 8.03 2.47 16.33
CA LYS A 31 9.37 2.72 16.88
C LYS A 31 10.44 2.79 15.80
N LYS A 32 10.39 1.88 14.81
CA LYS A 32 11.32 1.89 13.67
C LYS A 32 11.15 3.12 12.78
N TRP A 33 9.92 3.57 12.56
CA TRP A 33 9.64 4.81 11.84
C TRP A 33 10.27 6.02 12.55
N GLN A 34 9.99 6.19 13.83
CA GLN A 34 10.53 7.30 14.63
C GLN A 34 12.06 7.29 14.65
N ALA A 35 12.67 6.13 14.85
CA ALA A 35 14.12 6.00 14.79
C ALA A 35 14.68 6.43 13.43
N THR A 36 14.03 6.03 12.33
CA THR A 36 14.45 6.40 10.97
C THR A 36 14.31 7.91 10.72
N GLU A 37 13.19 8.52 11.13
CA GLU A 37 12.97 9.96 10.99
C GLU A 37 13.91 10.77 11.90
N ASN A 38 14.22 10.28 13.11
CA ASN A 38 15.16 10.95 14.03
C ASN A 38 16.60 11.00 13.50
N LEU A 39 17.00 10.06 12.64
CA LEU A 39 18.29 10.09 11.95
C LEU A 39 18.35 11.15 10.84
N LYS A 40 17.21 11.67 10.37
CA LYS A 40 17.17 12.73 9.37
C LYS A 40 17.42 14.10 10.00
N PRO A 41 17.96 15.08 9.23
CA PRO A 41 17.99 16.48 9.64
C PRO A 41 16.60 16.96 10.05
N ALA A 42 16.51 17.82 11.08
CA ALA A 42 15.23 18.26 11.66
C ALA A 42 14.22 18.78 10.61
N LYS A 43 14.70 19.43 9.55
CA LYS A 43 13.88 19.98 8.46
C LYS A 43 13.33 18.93 7.49
N GLU A 44 13.92 17.74 7.46
CA GLU A 44 13.53 16.63 6.58
C GLU A 44 12.72 15.56 7.32
N ARG A 45 12.56 15.69 8.65
CA ARG A 45 11.78 14.76 9.45
C ARG A 45 10.31 14.89 9.12
N ARG A 46 9.66 13.74 8.93
CA ARG A 46 8.22 13.65 8.73
C ARG A 46 7.50 13.31 10.04
N PRO A 47 6.26 13.78 10.21
CA PRO A 47 5.45 13.40 11.36
C PRO A 47 5.13 11.90 11.32
N MET A 48 4.73 11.34 12.46
CA MET A 48 4.20 9.98 12.53
C MET A 48 2.88 9.91 11.74
N PRO A 49 2.75 8.96 10.79
CA PRO A 49 1.48 8.68 10.13
C PRO A 49 0.43 8.27 11.16
N LEU A 50 -0.75 8.89 11.07
CA LEU A 50 -1.85 8.58 11.97
C LEU A 50 -2.49 7.25 11.55
N PRO A 51 -2.85 6.37 12.48
CA PRO A 51 -3.68 5.22 12.14
C PRO A 51 -5.04 5.71 11.60
N PRO A 52 -5.70 4.94 10.72
CA PRO A 52 -7.05 5.29 10.31
C PRO A 52 -7.99 5.37 11.53
N SER A 53 -8.78 6.44 11.63
CA SER A 53 -9.45 6.89 12.86
C SER A 53 -10.43 5.90 13.49
N ASP A 54 -10.92 4.90 12.73
CA ASP A 54 -12.00 4.00 13.14
C ASP A 54 -11.57 2.53 13.32
N MET A 55 -10.25 2.24 13.39
CA MET A 55 -9.77 0.87 13.25
C MET A 55 -9.38 0.24 14.59
N ASP A 56 -10.17 -0.74 15.01
CA ASP A 56 -9.82 -1.63 16.11
C ASP A 56 -8.76 -2.65 15.64
N VAL A 57 -7.52 -2.46 16.10
CA VAL A 57 -6.39 -3.40 15.93
C VAL A 57 -6.24 -4.32 17.14
N SER A 58 -7.27 -4.46 17.96
CA SER A 58 -7.24 -5.38 19.10
C SER A 58 -7.12 -6.84 18.65
N PRO A 59 -6.43 -7.70 19.43
CA PRO A 59 -6.39 -9.12 19.19
C PRO A 59 -7.82 -9.70 19.05
N GLY A 60 -8.15 -10.24 17.88
CA GLY A 60 -9.45 -10.87 17.63
C GLY A 60 -10.47 -10.06 16.81
N ALA A 61 -10.12 -8.89 16.29
CA ALA A 61 -10.86 -8.20 15.22
C ALA A 61 -10.19 -8.47 13.85
N PRO A 62 -10.88 -8.32 12.69
CA PRO A 62 -12.22 -8.77 12.28
C PRO A 62 -12.24 -10.25 11.82
N ARG A 63 -13.43 -10.89 11.79
CA ARG A 63 -13.55 -12.36 11.58
C ARG A 63 -14.02 -12.79 10.19
N SER A 64 -14.64 -11.90 9.41
CA SER A 64 -15.11 -12.24 8.06
C SER A 64 -14.16 -11.75 6.97
N SER A 65 -14.24 -12.41 5.81
CA SER A 65 -13.50 -12.00 4.59
C SER A 65 -13.68 -10.53 4.27
N LYS A 66 -14.94 -10.07 4.22
CA LYS A 66 -15.27 -8.70 3.82
C LYS A 66 -14.64 -7.68 4.78
N GLN A 67 -14.68 -7.94 6.08
CA GLN A 67 -14.09 -7.03 7.06
C GLN A 67 -12.56 -6.96 6.96
N ILE A 68 -11.90 -8.07 6.60
CA ILE A 68 -10.45 -8.07 6.36
C ILE A 68 -10.11 -7.27 5.09
N ASP A 69 -10.91 -7.43 4.04
CA ASP A 69 -10.72 -6.68 2.80
C ASP A 69 -10.95 -5.17 3.05
N ASP A 70 -12.04 -4.80 3.74
CA ASP A 70 -12.32 -3.41 4.15
C ASP A 70 -11.19 -2.84 5.05
N PHE A 71 -10.67 -3.65 5.97
CA PHE A 71 -9.53 -3.27 6.82
C PHE A 71 -8.30 -2.94 5.98
N ASN A 72 -7.93 -3.82 5.06
CA ASN A 72 -6.75 -3.66 4.22
C ASN A 72 -6.88 -2.45 3.29
N VAL A 73 -8.07 -2.16 2.77
CA VAL A 73 -8.32 -0.96 1.95
C VAL A 73 -8.02 0.30 2.74
N GLN A 74 -8.49 0.42 4.00
CA GLN A 74 -8.23 1.60 4.81
C GLN A 74 -6.75 1.72 5.19
N MET A 75 -6.10 0.61 5.55
CA MET A 75 -4.67 0.60 5.86
C MET A 75 -3.82 0.96 4.63
N TYR A 76 -4.22 0.52 3.44
CA TYR A 76 -3.57 0.88 2.19
C TYR A 76 -3.69 2.37 1.89
N LYS A 77 -4.88 2.96 2.04
CA LYS A 77 -5.08 4.41 1.84
C LYS A 77 -4.15 5.25 2.71
N THR A 78 -4.09 4.95 4.01
CA THR A 78 -3.17 5.64 4.93
C THR A 78 -1.71 5.45 4.53
N PHE A 79 -1.31 4.25 4.11
CA PHE A 79 0.04 3.98 3.62
C PHE A 79 0.36 4.80 2.37
N GLU A 80 -0.55 4.83 1.40
CA GLU A 80 -0.37 5.58 0.15
C GLU A 80 -0.28 7.08 0.37
N GLU A 81 -1.15 7.64 1.22
CA GLU A 81 -1.28 9.08 1.42
C GLU A 81 -0.22 9.66 2.37
N GLN A 82 0.14 8.93 3.43
CA GLN A 82 0.97 9.47 4.52
C GLN A 82 2.38 8.88 4.58
N VAL A 83 2.60 7.71 3.99
CA VAL A 83 3.88 6.99 4.12
C VAL A 83 4.70 7.02 2.84
N LEU A 84 4.06 6.74 1.70
CA LEU A 84 4.74 6.75 0.41
C LEU A 84 5.17 8.17 0.02
N GLN A 85 6.30 8.26 -0.66
CA GLN A 85 6.85 9.51 -1.17
C GLN A 85 6.66 9.58 -2.68
N GLN A 86 6.03 10.66 -3.13
CA GLN A 86 5.89 10.95 -4.55
C GLN A 86 7.14 11.67 -5.06
N CYS A 87 7.69 11.20 -6.18
CA CYS A 87 8.78 11.89 -6.86
C CYS A 87 8.27 13.17 -7.53
N PRO A 88 8.85 14.34 -7.26
CA PRO A 88 8.42 15.60 -7.87
C PRO A 88 8.72 15.69 -9.37
N HIS A 89 9.59 14.83 -9.89
CA HIS A 89 10.01 14.86 -11.30
C HIS A 89 9.18 13.92 -12.18
N CYS A 90 8.85 12.71 -11.69
CA CYS A 90 8.11 11.72 -12.48
C CYS A 90 6.72 11.37 -11.92
N GLY A 91 6.36 11.87 -10.74
CA GLY A 91 5.06 11.63 -10.11
C GLY A 91 4.85 10.22 -9.53
N ARG A 92 5.84 9.32 -9.62
CA ARG A 92 5.73 7.96 -9.05
C ARG A 92 5.86 7.97 -7.54
N THR A 93 5.12 7.08 -6.86
CA THR A 93 5.18 6.88 -5.41
C THR A 93 6.10 5.71 -5.02
N PHE A 94 6.82 5.86 -3.90
CA PHE A 94 7.82 4.89 -3.43
C PHE A 94 7.84 4.81 -1.91
N SER A 95 8.29 3.68 -1.36
CA SER A 95 8.71 3.62 0.04
C SER A 95 9.98 4.46 0.26
N ASP A 96 10.25 4.90 1.50
CA ASP A 96 11.44 5.71 1.83
C ASP A 96 12.75 5.10 1.28
N THR A 97 12.92 3.77 1.43
CA THR A 97 14.09 3.07 0.89
C THR A 97 14.15 3.11 -0.64
N ALA A 98 13.05 2.77 -1.32
CA ALA A 98 13.01 2.76 -2.78
C ALA A 98 13.15 4.18 -3.35
N PHE A 99 12.59 5.18 -2.67
CA PHE A 99 12.68 6.58 -3.05
C PHE A 99 14.13 7.08 -3.05
N LYS A 100 14.89 6.78 -2.00
CA LYS A 100 16.33 7.11 -1.91
C LYS A 100 17.14 6.54 -3.07
N HIS A 101 16.82 5.33 -3.54
CA HIS A 101 17.47 4.76 -4.71
C HIS A 101 16.99 5.41 -6.01
N HIS A 102 15.69 5.66 -6.14
CA HIS A 102 15.09 6.27 -7.32
C HIS A 102 15.58 7.70 -7.58
N GLN A 103 15.70 8.52 -6.53
CA GLN A 103 16.15 9.92 -6.64
C GLN A 103 17.58 10.07 -7.17
N LYS A 104 18.40 9.01 -7.15
CA LYS A 104 19.76 9.04 -7.73
C LYS A 104 19.75 9.16 -9.26
N SER A 105 18.67 8.75 -9.91
CA SER A 105 18.58 8.68 -11.37
C SER A 105 17.40 9.44 -11.95
N CYS A 106 16.38 9.76 -11.15
CA CYS A 106 15.22 10.54 -11.59
C CYS A 106 15.37 11.99 -11.11
N THR A 107 15.76 12.87 -12.02
CA THR A 107 16.03 14.30 -11.79
C THR A 107 15.12 15.18 -12.64
N ALA A 108 15.21 16.51 -12.48
CA ALA A 108 14.45 17.46 -13.29
C ALA A 108 14.78 17.34 -14.79
N ASP A 109 16.05 17.16 -15.13
CA ASP A 109 16.53 17.04 -16.52
C ASP A 109 16.31 15.64 -17.12
N SER A 110 16.12 14.64 -16.27
CA SER A 110 15.94 13.24 -16.68
C SER A 110 14.88 12.56 -15.84
N PRO A 111 13.60 12.97 -15.97
CA PRO A 111 12.51 12.35 -15.25
C PRO A 111 12.26 10.93 -15.80
N ALA A 112 12.08 9.97 -14.90
CA ALA A 112 11.61 8.65 -15.28
C ALA A 112 10.22 8.74 -15.92
N LYS A 113 9.90 7.80 -16.83
CA LYS A 113 8.55 7.73 -17.39
C LYS A 113 7.52 7.41 -16.30
N PRO A 114 6.30 7.99 -16.36
CA PRO A 114 5.24 7.69 -15.42
C PRO A 114 4.86 6.20 -15.48
N ALA A 115 4.46 5.64 -14.34
CA ALA A 115 4.07 4.23 -14.25
C ALA A 115 2.92 3.94 -15.22
N GLY A 116 3.00 2.81 -15.93
CA GLY A 116 1.98 2.38 -16.90
C GLY A 116 2.27 2.70 -18.37
N THR A 117 3.32 3.47 -18.70
CA THR A 117 3.70 3.75 -20.11
C THR A 117 4.46 2.61 -20.81
N GLY A 118 4.71 1.50 -20.12
CA GLY A 118 5.45 0.33 -20.64
C GLY A 118 4.62 -0.88 -21.05
N LEU A 119 3.30 -0.86 -20.85
CA LEU A 119 2.41 -1.94 -21.28
C LEU A 119 1.53 -1.42 -22.41
N GLY A 120 1.87 -1.78 -23.66
CA GLY A 120 0.92 -1.62 -24.76
C GLY A 120 -0.39 -2.33 -24.44
N ARG A 121 -1.50 -1.88 -25.04
CA ARG A 121 -2.88 -2.39 -24.84
C ARG A 121 -3.03 -3.93 -24.93
N GLY A 122 -2.05 -4.66 -25.45
CA GLY A 122 -2.05 -6.13 -25.54
C GLY A 122 -1.59 -6.90 -24.29
N SER A 123 -1.13 -6.25 -23.22
CA SER A 123 -0.51 -6.97 -22.08
C SER A 123 -1.35 -7.04 -20.79
N LEU A 124 -2.63 -6.63 -20.81
CA LEU A 124 -3.52 -6.60 -19.63
C LEU A 124 -4.68 -7.64 -19.68
N THR A 125 -4.59 -8.69 -20.50
CA THR A 125 -5.68 -9.67 -20.65
C THR A 125 -5.69 -10.81 -19.62
N HIS A 126 -4.90 -10.77 -18.55
CA HIS A 126 -5.10 -11.70 -17.44
C HIS A 126 -5.19 -10.98 -16.09
N LYS A 127 -6.41 -11.00 -15.55
CA LYS A 127 -6.85 -10.65 -14.18
C LYS A 127 -7.53 -9.29 -14.00
N LEU A 128 -8.70 -9.13 -14.63
CA LEU A 128 -9.90 -8.60 -13.95
C LEU A 128 -11.13 -8.91 -14.83
N ALA A 129 -11.67 -10.13 -14.74
CA ALA A 129 -12.90 -10.50 -15.45
C ALA A 129 -13.76 -11.41 -14.58
N THR A 130 -14.39 -10.82 -13.57
CA THR A 130 -15.69 -11.19 -13.01
C THR A 130 -16.06 -9.92 -12.26
N LEU A 131 -16.90 -9.06 -12.81
CA LEU A 131 -18.32 -8.94 -12.49
C LEU A 131 -18.92 -7.98 -13.55
N ASP A 132 -19.70 -8.49 -14.51
CA ASP A 132 -21.00 -7.90 -14.90
C ASP A 132 -21.67 -8.82 -15.91
N GLY A 133 -22.88 -9.27 -15.59
CA GLY A 133 -23.65 -10.20 -16.41
C GLY A 133 -24.53 -9.48 -17.42
N LYS A 134 -24.62 -10.02 -18.64
CA LYS A 134 -25.83 -9.92 -19.48
C LYS A 134 -25.76 -10.90 -20.66
N VAL A 135 -26.39 -12.08 -20.55
CA VAL A 135 -26.76 -12.87 -21.73
C VAL A 135 -28.22 -12.58 -22.01
N GLY A 136 -28.44 -11.64 -22.93
CA GLY A 136 -29.69 -11.46 -23.63
C GLY A 136 -29.48 -11.75 -25.11
N GLY A 137 -30.17 -12.77 -25.61
CA GLY A 137 -30.88 -12.75 -26.89
C GLY A 137 -30.10 -12.76 -28.22
N ARG A 138 -30.51 -13.73 -29.05
CA ARG A 138 -31.07 -13.58 -30.42
C ARG A 138 -30.29 -14.21 -31.58
N VAL A 139 -30.96 -15.22 -32.16
CA VAL A 139 -31.25 -15.54 -33.58
C VAL A 139 -30.14 -15.64 -34.62
N GLY A 140 -30.24 -16.74 -35.36
CA GLY A 140 -29.63 -17.07 -36.64
C GLY A 140 -30.08 -18.47 -37.01
#